data_AF-A0A2P8HDL1-F1
#
_entry.id   AF-A0A2P8HDL1-F1
#
_cell.length_a   1.000
_cell.length_b   1.000
_cell.length_c   1.000
_cell.angle_alpha   90.00
_cell.angle_beta   90.00
_cell.angle_gamma   90.00
#
_symmetry.space_group_name_H-M   'P 1'
#
loop_
_entity.id
_entity.type
_entity.pdbx_description
1 polymer ?
#
loop_
_entity_poly.entity_id
_entity_poly.type
_entity_poly.pdbx_seq_one_letter_code
_entity_poly.pdbx_strand_id
1 'polypeptide(L)' 'MSTKLKISKKFKTELRQFFEAHPAKRVNRNLREVFMTYIYYSLDVIPLNMSDIIWDMQSLMELIDVVEDETTDWPEQ' A
#
# COMPACT_ATOMS: atom_id res chain seq x y z
N MET A 1 -1.15 -0.16 24.80
CA MET A 1 -1.94 1.08 24.64
C MET A 1 -2.16 1.29 23.15
N SER A 2 -3.39 1.23 22.66
CA SER A 2 -3.69 1.56 21.27
C SER A 2 -3.83 3.08 21.14
N THR A 3 -2.79 3.77 20.69
CA THR A 3 -2.88 5.16 20.25
C THR A 3 -3.77 5.19 19.00
N LYS A 4 -5.08 5.42 19.18
CA LYS A 4 -5.98 5.69 18.06
C LYS A 4 -5.53 6.99 17.40
N LEU A 5 -4.78 6.88 16.32
CA LEU A 5 -4.41 8.01 15.48
C LEU A 5 -5.72 8.65 14.96
N LYS A 6 -5.96 9.91 15.31
CA LYS A 6 -7.08 10.66 14.76
C LYS A 6 -6.77 11.01 13.31
N ILE A 7 -7.38 10.28 12.39
CA ILE A 7 -7.30 10.57 10.96
C ILE A 7 -8.13 11.83 10.67
N SER A 8 -7.51 12.83 10.04
CA SER A 8 -8.20 14.08 9.69
C SER A 8 -9.24 13.84 8.58
N LYS A 9 -10.30 14.67 8.55
CA LYS A 9 -11.32 14.60 7.49
C LYS A 9 -10.71 14.81 6.11
N LYS A 10 -9.77 15.77 5.99
CA LYS A 10 -9.02 16.03 4.76
C LYS A 10 -8.29 14.77 4.29
N PHE A 11 -7.54 14.11 5.17
CA PHE A 11 -6.82 12.89 4.81
C PHE A 11 -7.76 11.79 4.31
N LYS A 12 -8.91 11.57 4.96
CA LYS A 12 -9.90 10.58 4.48
C LYS A 12 -10.40 10.88 3.07
N THR A 13 -10.66 12.16 2.76
CA THR A 13 -11.12 12.59 1.43
C THR A 13 -10.05 12.37 0.38
N GLU A 14 -8.80 12.79 0.63
CA GLU A 14 -7.68 12.59 -0.30
C GLU A 14 -7.41 11.10 -0.54
N LEU A 15 -7.47 10.30 0.53
CA LEU A 15 -7.25 8.85 0.45
C LEU A 15 -8.34 8.17 -0.40
N ARG A 16 -9.61 8.55 -0.20
CA ARG A 16 -10.73 8.06 -1.03
C ARG A 16 -10.52 8.39 -2.50
N GLN A 17 -10.21 9.65 -2.82
CA GLN A 17 -9.97 10.09 -4.19
C GLN A 17 -8.80 9.35 -4.84
N PHE A 18 -7.75 9.07 -4.07
CA PHE A 18 -6.62 8.28 -4.54
C PHE A 18 -7.08 6.88 -4.98
N PHE A 19 -7.80 6.14 -4.13
CA PHE A 19 -8.25 4.79 -4.44
C PHE A 19 -9.30 4.74 -5.57
N GLU A 20 -10.20 5.73 -5.65
CA GLU A 20 -11.13 5.86 -6.77
C GLU A 20 -10.40 6.04 -8.12
N ALA A 21 -9.30 6.80 -8.14
CA ALA A 21 -8.50 7.00 -9.35
C ALA A 21 -7.46 5.88 -9.61
N HIS A 22 -7.15 5.07 -8.60
CA HIS A 22 -6.08 4.07 -8.63
C HIS A 22 -6.55 2.72 -8.05
N PRO A 23 -7.09 1.83 -8.91
CA PRO A 23 -7.50 0.48 -8.49
C PRO A 23 -6.37 -0.27 -7.80
N ALA A 24 -6.64 -0.93 -6.67
CA ALA A 24 -5.62 -1.58 -5.84
C ALA A 24 -4.85 -2.62 -6.65
N LYS A 25 -5.55 -3.43 -7.46
CA LYS A 25 -4.93 -4.38 -8.38
C LYS A 25 -3.88 -3.75 -9.30
N ARG A 26 -4.13 -2.52 -9.80
CA ARG A 26 -3.18 -1.79 -10.66
C ARG A 26 -1.98 -1.32 -9.85
N VAL A 27 -2.22 -0.72 -8.68
CA VAL A 27 -1.16 -0.23 -7.79
C VAL A 27 -0.26 -1.36 -7.32
N ASN A 28 -0.85 -2.45 -6.80
CA ASN A 28 -0.13 -3.62 -6.31
C ASN A 28 0.69 -4.31 -7.40
N ARG A 29 0.18 -4.39 -8.63
CA ARG A 29 0.97 -4.89 -9.76
C ARG A 29 2.22 -4.03 -10.00
N ASN A 30 2.05 -2.71 -10.04
CA ASN A 30 3.17 -1.79 -10.28
C ASN A 30 4.17 -1.81 -9.12
N LEU A 31 3.71 -1.91 -7.87
CA LEU A 31 4.58 -2.03 -6.69
C LEU A 31 5.41 -3.32 -6.73
N ARG A 32 4.80 -4.46 -7.11
CA ARG A 32 5.54 -5.71 -7.32
C ARG A 32 6.59 -5.58 -8.41
N GLU A 33 6.25 -4.94 -9.52
CA GLU A 33 7.19 -4.74 -10.63
C GLU A 33 8.40 -3.91 -10.19
N VAL A 34 8.17 -2.80 -9.48
CA VAL A 34 9.25 -1.97 -8.92
C VAL A 34 10.10 -2.77 -7.94
N PHE A 35 9.47 -3.54 -7.05
CA PHE A 35 10.19 -4.33 -6.05
C PHE A 35 11.03 -5.45 -6.68
N MET A 36 10.47 -6.18 -7.64
CA MET A 36 11.20 -7.23 -8.37
C MET A 36 12.33 -6.64 -9.20
N THR A 37 12.11 -5.48 -9.82
CA THR A 37 13.15 -4.74 -10.54
C THR A 37 14.28 -4.35 -9.60
N TYR A 38 13.95 -3.82 -8.42
CA TYR A 38 14.94 -3.49 -7.41
C TYR A 38 15.78 -4.70 -6.99
N ILE A 39 15.12 -5.84 -6.68
CA ILE A 39 15.81 -7.10 -6.34
C ILE A 39 16.70 -7.57 -7.49
N TYR A 40 16.21 -7.50 -8.72
CA TYR A 40 16.93 -7.93 -9.91
C TYR A 40 18.18 -7.08 -10.20
N TYR A 41 18.19 -5.81 -9.79
CA TYR A 41 19.35 -4.94 -9.97
C TYR A 41 20.26 -4.86 -8.73
N SER A 42 19.85 -5.40 -7.58
CA SER A 42 20.66 -5.44 -6.35
C SER A 42 21.53 -6.71 -6.21
N LEU A 43 21.75 -7.45 -7.31
CA LEU A 43 22.30 -8.82 -7.36
C LEU A 43 23.60 -9.07 -6.60
N ASP A 44 24.43 -8.05 -6.37
CA ASP A 44 25.75 -8.23 -5.74
C ASP A 44 25.78 -7.83 -4.25
N VAL A 45 24.71 -7.23 -3.72
CA VAL A 45 24.66 -6.82 -2.31
C VAL A 45 23.22 -6.94 -1.78
N ILE A 46 22.99 -7.90 -0.88
CA ILE A 46 21.73 -7.97 -0.13
C ILE A 46 21.72 -6.83 0.91
N PRO A 47 20.73 -5.92 0.88
CA PRO A 47 20.59 -4.90 1.90
C PRO A 47 20.44 -5.53 3.29
N LEU A 48 21.10 -4.96 4.30
CA LEU A 48 20.99 -5.46 5.69
C LEU A 48 19.55 -5.47 6.22
N ASN A 49 18.70 -4.59 5.69
CA ASN A 49 17.30 -4.44 6.04
C ASN A 49 16.34 -5.10 5.02
N MET A 50 16.81 -6.05 4.22
CA MET A 50 15.99 -6.67 3.17
C MET A 50 14.72 -7.33 3.73
N SER A 51 14.79 -7.93 4.93
CA SER A 51 13.62 -8.50 5.61
C SER A 51 12.54 -7.45 5.90
N ASP A 52 12.96 -6.29 6.38
CA ASP A 52 12.07 -5.20 6.77
C ASP A 52 11.42 -4.60 5.52
N ILE A 53 12.20 -4.43 4.43
CA ILE A 53 11.68 -3.96 3.15
C ILE A 53 10.63 -4.94 2.59
N ILE A 54 10.89 -6.25 2.63
CA ILE A 54 9.93 -7.26 2.18
C ILE A 54 8.64 -7.15 2.99
N TRP A 55 8.76 -7.06 4.32
CA TRP A 55 7.63 -6.99 5.23
C TRP A 55 6.80 -5.73 5.03
N ASP A 56 7.44 -4.57 4.89
CA ASP A 56 6.79 -3.29 4.65
C ASP A 56 6.06 -3.27 3.30
N MET A 57 6.68 -3.85 2.26
CA MET A 57 6.07 -3.96 0.94
C MET A 57 4.85 -4.89 0.94
N GLN A 58 4.93 -6.03 1.63
CA GLN A 58 3.80 -6.94 1.80
C GLN A 58 2.66 -6.27 2.56
N SER A 59 2.96 -5.65 3.70
CA SER A 59 1.99 -4.93 4.52
C SER A 59 1.30 -3.80 3.75
N LEU A 60 2.04 -3.07 2.91
CA LEU A 60 1.49 -2.01 2.06
C LEU A 60 0.53 -2.57 1.01
N MET A 61 0.90 -3.65 0.33
CA MET A 61 0.04 -4.28 -0.68
C MET A 61 -1.26 -4.81 -0.06
N GLU A 62 -1.17 -5.46 1.10
CA GLU A 62 -2.35 -5.95 1.84
C GLU A 62 -3.24 -4.80 2.29
N LEU A 63 -2.67 -3.69 2.78
CA LEU A 63 -3.44 -2.52 3.15
C LEU A 63 -4.21 -1.93 1.95
N ILE A 64 -3.57 -1.87 0.79
CA ILE A 64 -4.20 -1.35 -0.43
C ILE A 64 -5.35 -2.26 -0.88
N ASP A 65 -5.20 -3.59 -0.79
CA ASP A 65 -6.27 -4.55 -1.11
C ASP A 65 -7.45 -4.40 -0.11
N VAL A 66 -7.18 -4.35 1.20
CA VAL A 66 -8.21 -4.19 2.24
C VAL A 66 -8.98 -2.88 2.07
N VAL A 67 -8.30 -1.78 1.72
CA VAL A 67 -8.98 -0.51 1.51
C VAL A 67 -9.87 -0.55 0.26
N GLU A 68 -9.47 -1.22 -0.82
CA GLU A 68 -10.34 -1.41 -2.00
C GLU A 68 -11.62 -2.17 -1.64
N ASP A 69 -11.51 -3.24 -0.85
CA ASP A 69 -12.66 -3.99 -0.35
C ASP A 69 -13.58 -3.12 0.52
N GLU A 70 -13.04 -2.36 1.48
CA GLU A 70 -13.84 -1.45 2.32
C GLU A 70 -14.46 -0.28 1.55
N THR A 71 -13.80 0.21 0.49
CA THR A 71 -14.35 1.29 -0.35
C THR A 71 -15.49 0.83 -1.25
N THR A 72 -15.54 -0.46 -1.61
CA THR A 72 -16.66 -1.05 -2.35
C THR A 72 -17.93 -1.10 -1.49
N ASP A 73 -17.76 -1.26 -0.18
CA ASP A 73 -18.84 -1.28 0.82
C ASP A 73 -19.17 0.10 1.42
N TRP A 74 -18.58 1.18 0.90
CA TRP A 74 -18.84 2.52 1.45
C TRP A 74 -20.28 2.93 1.12
N PRO A 75 -21.15 3.25 2.11
CA PRO A 75 -22.48 3.71 1.82
C PRO A 75 -22.37 5.03 1.04
N GLU A 76 -23.01 5.08 -0.14
CA GLU A 76 -23.31 6.35 -0.78
C GLU A 76 -24.06 7.21 0.25
N GLN A 77 -23.47 8.35 0.63
CA GLN A 77 -24.12 9.36 1.47
C GLN A 77 -24.96 10.28 0.59
#